data_AF-A0A2R4JXU7-F1
#
_entry.id   AF-A0A2R4JXU7-F1
#
_cell.length_a   1.000
_cell.length_b   1.000
_cell.length_c   1.000
_cell.angle_alpha   90.00
_cell.angle_beta   90.00
_cell.angle_gamma   90.00
#
_symmetry.space_group_name_H-M   'P 1'
#
loop_
_entity.id
_entity.type
_entity.pdbx_description
1 polymer ?
#
loop_
_entity_poly.entity_id
_entity_poly.type
_entity_poly.pdbx_seq_one_letter_code
_entity_poly.pdbx_strand_id
1 'polypeptide(L)'
;MTYNLAPDNAPWFEHLTDSVDALGNAAREWGLAHRTAELAYEQSDPMRRILHDGKVTGQPGPEAVGWNAKPFTRSPHSKAVYALHSLYTEAMYRARAEYEHAALLYASGAAWAVCRVRAGEQPARVVFGVDDEGDNGQRDLVPGDFGVDVDAFEADRYSNARKLQAVYDRLLECLAAGRYAEDIGDQERVTEQEDAEAAECWAIAEGTADAAYAYGNLLRQALGFVLLGPRQEHRKQLAAAAEAATAAGSAPSSEVAQ
;
A
#
# COMPACT_ATOMS: atom_id res chain seq x y z
N MET A 1 -6.80 -17.39 -8.45
CA MET A 1 -6.98 -16.47 -7.32
C MET A 1 -8.47 -16.31 -7.09
N THR A 2 -8.99 -16.88 -6.00
CA THR A 2 -10.36 -16.65 -5.56
C THR A 2 -10.34 -15.36 -4.74
N TYR A 3 -11.01 -14.32 -5.20
CA TYR A 3 -11.17 -13.09 -4.42
C TYR A 3 -12.17 -13.40 -3.29
N ASN A 4 -11.73 -13.32 -2.05
CA ASN A 4 -12.63 -13.32 -0.89
C ASN A 4 -13.29 -11.94 -0.83
N LEU A 5 -14.30 -11.74 -1.68
CA LEU A 5 -15.20 -10.61 -1.60
C LEU A 5 -16.44 -11.08 -0.84
N ALA A 6 -16.92 -10.22 0.05
CA ALA A 6 -18.19 -10.34 0.71
C ALA A 6 -19.28 -10.39 -0.36
N PRO A 7 -20.23 -11.34 -0.26
CA PRO A 7 -21.33 -11.43 -1.21
C PRO A 7 -22.16 -10.14 -1.19
N ASP A 8 -22.87 -9.85 -2.29
CA ASP A 8 -23.62 -8.59 -2.46
C ASP A 8 -24.68 -8.34 -1.37
N ASN A 9 -25.13 -9.39 -0.69
CA ASN A 9 -26.10 -9.32 0.41
C ASN A 9 -25.46 -9.34 1.80
N ALA A 10 -24.14 -9.23 1.89
CA ALA A 10 -23.44 -9.15 3.16
C ALA A 10 -23.78 -7.84 3.88
N PRO A 11 -23.72 -7.82 5.23
CA PRO A 11 -23.91 -6.59 5.97
C PRO A 11 -22.76 -5.60 5.69
N TRP A 12 -23.05 -4.30 5.85
CA TRP A 12 -22.12 -3.21 5.52
C TRP A 12 -20.71 -3.38 6.10
N PHE A 13 -20.58 -3.96 7.30
CA PHE A 13 -19.30 -4.13 7.98
C PHE A 13 -18.39 -5.18 7.35
N GLU A 14 -18.95 -6.15 6.62
CA GLU A 14 -18.15 -7.11 5.85
C GLU A 14 -17.59 -6.43 4.60
N HIS A 15 -18.41 -5.64 3.88
CA HIS A 15 -17.90 -4.82 2.77
C HIS A 15 -16.84 -3.81 3.19
N LEU A 16 -16.98 -3.20 4.37
CA LEU A 16 -15.97 -2.29 4.91
C LEU A 16 -14.67 -3.03 5.23
N THR A 17 -14.77 -4.21 5.84
CA THR A 17 -13.61 -5.05 6.16
C THR A 17 -12.89 -5.45 4.88
N ASP A 18 -13.61 -5.89 3.85
CA ASP A 18 -13.02 -6.20 2.54
C ASP A 18 -12.34 -5.00 1.89
N SER A 19 -12.95 -3.82 2.00
CA SER A 19 -12.38 -2.59 1.44
C SER A 19 -11.02 -2.28 2.08
N VAL A 20 -10.89 -2.47 3.39
CA VAL A 20 -9.62 -2.28 4.12
C VAL A 20 -8.64 -3.40 3.82
N ASP A 21 -9.10 -4.66 3.76
CA ASP A 21 -8.27 -5.82 3.40
C ASP A 21 -7.75 -5.70 1.96
N ALA A 22 -8.53 -5.15 1.03
CA ALA A 22 -8.09 -4.90 -0.35
C ALA A 22 -6.94 -3.89 -0.41
N LEU A 23 -7.02 -2.79 0.35
CA LEU A 23 -5.93 -1.82 0.47
C LEU A 23 -4.68 -2.45 1.08
N GLY A 24 -4.83 -3.22 2.16
CA GLY A 24 -3.72 -3.93 2.80
C GLY A 24 -3.07 -4.96 1.87
N ASN A 25 -3.87 -5.69 1.09
CA ASN A 25 -3.37 -6.62 0.10
C ASN A 25 -2.61 -5.90 -1.02
N ALA A 26 -3.12 -4.78 -1.53
CA ALA A 26 -2.43 -3.98 -2.54
C ALA A 26 -1.06 -3.49 -2.03
N ALA A 27 -1.01 -2.92 -0.82
CA ALA A 27 0.24 -2.49 -0.19
C ALA A 27 1.21 -3.66 0.00
N ARG A 28 0.70 -4.84 0.39
CA ARG A 28 1.51 -6.06 0.54
C ARG A 28 2.12 -6.53 -0.79
N GLU A 29 1.33 -6.55 -1.87
CA GLU A 29 1.84 -6.95 -3.19
C GLU A 29 2.93 -6.00 -3.68
N TRP A 30 2.74 -4.69 -3.50
CA TRP A 30 3.78 -3.71 -3.83
C TRP A 30 5.02 -3.84 -2.94
N GLY A 31 4.86 -4.09 -1.64
CA GLY A 31 6.00 -4.35 -0.75
C GLY A 31 6.78 -5.62 -1.14
N LEU A 32 6.11 -6.64 -1.68
CA LEU A 32 6.78 -7.82 -2.26
C LEU A 32 7.51 -7.50 -3.56
N ALA A 33 6.89 -6.71 -4.44
CA ALA A 33 7.49 -6.25 -5.68
C ALA A 33 8.74 -5.40 -5.41
N HIS A 34 8.66 -4.47 -4.46
CA HIS A 34 9.78 -3.62 -4.05
C HIS A 34 10.97 -4.45 -3.57
N ARG A 35 10.76 -5.37 -2.62
CA ARG A 35 11.83 -6.27 -2.13
C ARG A 35 12.45 -7.12 -3.26
N THR A 36 11.62 -7.57 -4.20
CA THR A 36 12.10 -8.36 -5.34
C THR A 36 12.96 -7.50 -6.28
N ALA A 37 12.53 -6.26 -6.53
CA ALA A 37 13.25 -5.32 -7.37
C ALA A 37 14.57 -4.86 -6.74
N GLU A 38 14.59 -4.63 -5.42
CA GLU A 38 15.79 -4.30 -4.65
C GLU A 38 16.83 -5.43 -4.75
N LEU A 39 16.43 -6.68 -4.52
CA LEU A 39 17.32 -7.84 -4.69
C LEU A 39 17.84 -7.97 -6.13
N ALA A 40 16.99 -7.72 -7.14
CA ALA A 40 17.40 -7.75 -8.54
C ALA A 40 18.41 -6.63 -8.86
N TYR A 41 18.17 -5.43 -8.34
CA TYR A 41 19.08 -4.28 -8.44
C TYR A 41 20.45 -4.62 -7.84
N GLU A 42 20.51 -5.08 -6.59
CA GLU A 42 21.75 -5.45 -5.92
C GLU A 42 22.54 -6.54 -6.66
N GLN A 43 21.83 -7.55 -7.21
CA GLN A 43 22.44 -8.62 -7.98
C GLN A 43 22.97 -8.14 -9.34
N SER A 44 22.41 -7.06 -9.88
CA SER A 44 22.77 -6.52 -11.20
C SER A 44 23.94 -5.57 -11.21
N ASP A 45 24.47 -5.20 -10.03
CA ASP A 45 25.57 -4.23 -9.88
C ASP A 45 26.76 -4.57 -10.81
N PRO A 46 27.04 -3.72 -11.81
CA PRO A 46 28.14 -3.92 -12.75
C PRO A 46 29.50 -3.99 -12.07
N MET A 47 29.69 -3.31 -10.93
CA MET A 47 30.96 -3.27 -10.20
C MET A 47 31.26 -4.57 -9.45
N ARG A 48 30.24 -5.39 -9.18
CA ARG A 48 30.37 -6.69 -8.51
C ARG A 48 30.56 -7.84 -9.49
N ARG A 49 30.56 -7.56 -10.80
CA ARG A 49 30.59 -8.58 -11.86
C ARG A 49 31.91 -8.54 -12.63
N ILE A 50 32.44 -9.73 -12.92
CA ILE A 50 33.55 -9.87 -13.88
C ILE A 50 32.97 -9.78 -15.29
N LEU A 51 33.22 -8.67 -15.97
CA LEU A 51 32.78 -8.47 -17.34
C LEU A 51 33.67 -9.25 -18.32
N HIS A 52 33.07 -10.18 -19.06
CA HIS A 52 33.71 -10.81 -20.20
C HIS A 52 34.03 -9.80 -21.33
N ASP A 53 35.30 -9.74 -21.74
CA ASP A 53 35.84 -8.81 -22.75
C ASP A 53 35.51 -9.18 -24.20
N GLY A 54 34.82 -10.30 -24.42
CA GLY A 54 34.43 -10.79 -25.74
C GLY A 54 33.72 -9.71 -26.57
N LYS A 55 34.26 -9.44 -27.75
CA LYS A 55 33.72 -8.48 -28.72
C LYS A 55 33.13 -9.22 -29.91
N VAL A 56 32.04 -8.69 -30.44
CA VAL A 56 31.40 -9.15 -31.68
C VAL A 56 31.44 -8.03 -32.69
N THR A 57 31.94 -8.33 -33.89
CA THR A 57 31.98 -7.38 -35.01
C THR A 57 30.85 -7.70 -35.97
N GLY A 58 29.91 -6.77 -36.11
CA GLY A 58 28.88 -6.84 -37.15
C GLY A 58 29.47 -6.40 -38.49
N GLN A 59 29.30 -7.23 -39.53
CA GLN A 59 29.62 -6.85 -40.90
C GLN A 59 28.42 -6.14 -41.54
N PRO A 60 28.64 -5.08 -42.32
CA PRO A 60 27.55 -4.40 -43.03
C PRO A 60 26.91 -5.34 -44.05
N GLY A 61 25.59 -5.22 -44.22
CA GLY A 61 24.86 -5.93 -45.28
C GLY A 61 25.22 -5.42 -46.67
N PRO A 62 24.93 -6.18 -47.74
CA PRO A 62 25.32 -5.84 -49.11
C PRO A 62 24.70 -4.52 -49.62
N GLU A 63 23.60 -4.07 -49.02
CA GLU A 63 22.90 -2.82 -49.38
C GLU A 63 23.26 -1.64 -48.46
N ALA A 64 24.18 -1.82 -47.50
CA ALA A 64 24.53 -0.77 -46.57
C ALA A 64 25.31 0.36 -47.25
N VAL A 65 24.82 1.60 -47.12
CA VAL A 65 25.43 2.80 -47.70
C VAL A 65 25.84 3.81 -46.62
N GLY A 66 26.80 4.68 -46.94
CA GLY A 66 27.23 5.77 -46.05
C GLY A 66 27.80 5.27 -44.72
N TRP A 67 27.37 5.87 -43.60
CA TRP A 67 27.83 5.51 -42.25
C TRP A 67 27.47 4.09 -41.83
N ASN A 68 26.45 3.49 -42.44
CA ASN A 68 26.03 2.12 -42.15
C ASN A 68 26.88 1.07 -42.88
N ALA A 69 27.73 1.46 -43.83
CA ALA A 69 28.62 0.57 -44.59
C ALA A 69 29.93 0.21 -43.85
N LYS A 70 30.10 0.67 -42.61
CA LYS A 70 31.29 0.39 -41.79
C LYS A 70 31.01 -0.76 -40.82
N PRO A 71 31.95 -1.72 -40.65
CA PRO A 71 31.87 -2.70 -39.58
C PRO A 71 31.80 -1.99 -38.23
N PHE A 72 30.99 -2.52 -37.32
CA PHE A 72 30.88 -1.99 -35.97
C PHE A 72 31.15 -3.10 -34.95
N THR A 73 32.00 -2.79 -33.98
CA THR A 73 32.36 -3.71 -32.91
C THR A 73 31.53 -3.40 -31.67
N ARG A 74 30.95 -4.42 -31.03
CA ARG A 74 30.20 -4.29 -29.77
C ARG A 74 30.76 -5.23 -28.72
N SER A 75 30.61 -4.82 -27.46
CA SER A 75 30.86 -5.65 -26.28
C SER A 75 29.52 -6.10 -25.69
N PRO A 76 28.91 -7.19 -26.20
CA PRO A 76 27.54 -7.56 -25.87
C PRO A 76 27.32 -7.84 -24.38
N HIS A 77 28.29 -8.45 -23.70
CA HIS A 77 28.14 -8.76 -22.28
C HIS A 77 28.12 -7.50 -21.41
N SER A 78 29.09 -6.60 -21.60
CA SER A 78 29.10 -5.29 -20.91
C SER A 78 27.80 -4.51 -21.18
N LYS A 79 27.37 -4.43 -22.45
CA LYS A 79 26.10 -3.76 -22.80
C LYS A 79 24.90 -4.39 -22.10
N ALA A 80 24.83 -5.72 -22.02
CA ALA A 80 23.75 -6.42 -21.34
C ALA A 80 23.74 -6.15 -19.84
N VAL A 81 24.90 -6.19 -19.18
CA VAL A 81 24.99 -5.91 -17.73
C VAL A 81 24.52 -4.48 -17.41
N TYR A 82 24.99 -3.47 -18.14
CA TYR A 82 24.53 -2.10 -17.94
C TYR A 82 23.03 -1.93 -18.22
N ALA A 83 22.52 -2.54 -19.29
CA ALA A 83 21.09 -2.47 -19.61
C ALA A 83 20.21 -3.13 -18.54
N LEU A 84 20.63 -4.28 -18.01
CA LEU A 84 19.94 -4.95 -16.91
C LEU A 84 19.99 -4.13 -15.62
N HIS A 85 21.15 -3.54 -15.31
CA HIS A 85 21.27 -2.65 -14.15
C HIS A 85 20.30 -1.47 -14.24
N SER A 86 20.28 -0.75 -15.37
CA SER A 86 19.32 0.35 -15.59
C SER A 86 17.86 -0.10 -15.45
N LEU A 87 17.51 -1.26 -16.01
CA LEU A 87 16.16 -1.82 -15.90
C LEU A 87 15.76 -2.08 -14.45
N TYR A 88 16.66 -2.67 -13.64
CA TYR A 88 16.34 -2.97 -12.25
C TYR A 88 16.40 -1.75 -11.35
N THR A 89 17.24 -0.76 -11.65
CA THR A 89 17.20 0.55 -11.00
C THR A 89 15.83 1.21 -11.18
N GLU A 90 15.32 1.25 -12.42
CA GLU A 90 13.98 1.80 -12.71
C GLU A 90 12.88 1.01 -11.98
N ALA A 91 12.93 -0.32 -12.04
CA ALA A 91 11.96 -1.17 -11.36
C ALA A 91 11.96 -0.98 -9.84
N MET A 92 13.14 -0.82 -9.23
CA MET A 92 13.30 -0.59 -7.79
C MET A 92 12.67 0.74 -7.37
N TYR A 93 13.05 1.85 -8.03
CA TYR A 93 12.50 3.17 -7.68
C TYR A 93 10.99 3.24 -7.89
N ARG A 94 10.49 2.68 -8.99
CA ARG A 94 9.06 2.63 -9.26
C ARG A 94 8.31 1.79 -8.21
N ALA A 95 8.79 0.58 -7.94
CA ALA A 95 8.14 -0.29 -6.96
C ALA A 95 8.18 0.30 -5.54
N ARG A 96 9.25 1.03 -5.19
CA ARG A 96 9.34 1.79 -3.93
C ARG A 96 8.25 2.85 -3.82
N ALA A 97 8.13 3.72 -4.83
CA ALA A 97 7.13 4.78 -4.84
C ALA A 97 5.68 4.22 -4.75
N GLU A 98 5.40 3.18 -5.52
CA GLU A 98 4.09 2.52 -5.52
C GLU A 98 3.79 1.81 -4.19
N TYR A 99 4.82 1.22 -3.55
CA TYR A 99 4.67 0.62 -2.22
C TYR A 99 4.36 1.68 -1.16
N GLU A 100 5.10 2.78 -1.16
CA GLU A 100 4.87 3.88 -0.23
C GLU A 100 3.46 4.44 -0.39
N HIS A 101 3.04 4.76 -1.61
CA HIS A 101 1.70 5.26 -1.89
C HIS A 101 0.61 4.29 -1.44
N ALA A 102 0.71 3.01 -1.80
CA ALA A 102 -0.25 1.99 -1.41
C ALA A 102 -0.30 1.78 0.12
N ALA A 103 0.84 1.85 0.80
CA ALA A 103 0.92 1.74 2.25
C ALA A 103 0.27 2.94 2.97
N LEU A 104 0.46 4.16 2.45
CA LEU A 104 -0.19 5.37 2.96
C LEU A 104 -1.71 5.34 2.75
N LEU A 105 -2.18 4.89 1.57
CA LEU A 105 -3.61 4.65 1.33
C LEU A 105 -4.18 3.62 2.29
N TYR A 106 -3.47 2.52 2.53
CA TYR A 106 -3.91 1.50 3.49
C TYR A 106 -4.00 2.06 4.92
N ALA A 107 -2.97 2.77 5.39
CA ALA A 107 -2.94 3.36 6.71
C ALA A 107 -4.08 4.39 6.91
N SER A 108 -4.19 5.37 6.02
CA SER A 108 -5.23 6.41 6.09
C SER A 108 -6.64 5.84 5.89
N GLY A 109 -6.82 4.90 4.97
CA GLY A 109 -8.10 4.23 4.74
C GLY A 109 -8.58 3.41 5.95
N ALA A 110 -7.66 2.70 6.61
CA ALA A 110 -7.97 1.96 7.83
C ALA A 110 -8.28 2.90 9.01
N ALA A 111 -7.55 4.02 9.13
CA ALA A 111 -7.82 5.05 10.14
C ALA A 111 -9.19 5.68 9.93
N TRP A 112 -9.51 6.05 8.69
CA TRP A 112 -10.83 6.55 8.30
C TRP A 112 -11.94 5.57 8.68
N ALA A 113 -11.78 4.27 8.36
CA ALA A 113 -12.78 3.25 8.66
C ALA A 113 -13.03 3.13 10.17
N VAL A 114 -11.96 3.10 10.96
CA VAL A 114 -12.03 3.08 12.43
C VAL A 114 -12.78 4.30 12.95
N CYS A 115 -12.38 5.51 12.54
CA CYS A 115 -12.99 6.75 13.00
C CYS A 115 -14.49 6.82 12.69
N ARG A 116 -14.90 6.41 11.48
CA ARG A 116 -16.31 6.40 11.07
C ARG A 116 -17.15 5.43 11.88
N VAL A 117 -16.67 4.21 12.08
CA VAL A 117 -17.38 3.22 12.90
C VAL A 117 -17.51 3.70 14.35
N ARG A 118 -16.47 4.30 14.92
CA ARG A 118 -16.51 4.85 16.28
C ARG A 118 -17.45 6.04 16.40
N ALA A 119 -17.62 6.84 15.34
CA ALA A 119 -18.63 7.89 15.27
C ALA A 119 -20.07 7.35 15.16
N GLY A 120 -20.26 6.02 15.11
CA GLY A 120 -21.57 5.39 14.97
C GLY A 120 -22.07 5.33 13.52
N GLU A 121 -21.23 5.68 12.55
CA GLU A 121 -21.55 5.58 11.14
C GLU A 121 -21.48 4.12 10.67
N GLN A 122 -22.16 3.82 9.56
CA GLN A 122 -22.21 2.48 8.95
C GLN A 122 -21.69 2.51 7.50
N PRO A 123 -20.44 2.96 7.25
CA PRO A 123 -19.93 3.05 5.89
C PRO A 123 -19.68 1.66 5.32
N ALA A 124 -20.16 1.39 4.11
CA ALA A 124 -19.92 0.11 3.45
C ALA A 124 -18.52 0.00 2.81
N ARG A 125 -17.84 1.13 2.53
CA ARG A 125 -16.54 1.17 1.83
C ARG A 125 -15.71 2.36 2.29
N VAL A 126 -14.39 2.25 2.16
CA VAL A 126 -13.45 3.36 2.36
C VAL A 126 -13.61 4.38 1.23
N VAL A 127 -13.56 5.67 1.57
CA VAL A 127 -13.68 6.77 0.61
C VAL A 127 -12.45 7.67 0.72
N PHE A 128 -11.82 7.94 -0.43
CA PHE A 128 -10.69 8.86 -0.54
C PHE A 128 -11.07 10.10 -1.35
N GLY A 129 -10.32 11.18 -1.11
CA GLY A 129 -10.23 12.27 -2.07
C GLY A 129 -9.53 11.79 -3.34
N VAL A 130 -9.81 12.46 -4.45
CA VAL A 130 -9.18 12.19 -5.74
C VAL A 130 -8.48 13.47 -6.14
N ASP A 131 -7.24 13.36 -6.58
CA ASP A 131 -6.54 14.49 -7.19
C ASP A 131 -6.95 14.60 -8.66
N ASP A 132 -7.38 15.79 -9.06
CA ASP A 132 -7.76 16.09 -10.44
C ASP A 132 -6.56 16.57 -11.29
N GLU A 133 -5.39 16.81 -10.67
CA GLU A 133 -4.16 17.33 -11.29
C GLU A 133 -3.00 16.32 -11.31
N GLY A 134 -3.26 15.00 -11.37
CA GLY A 134 -2.19 14.01 -11.45
C GLY A 134 -1.21 14.28 -12.62
N ASP A 135 0.09 14.09 -12.40
CA ASP A 135 1.21 14.40 -13.32
C ASP A 135 1.08 13.78 -14.73
N ASN A 136 0.24 12.75 -14.87
CA ASN A 136 -0.01 11.99 -16.09
C ASN A 136 -1.44 12.18 -16.64
N GLY A 137 -2.23 13.10 -16.07
CA GLY A 137 -3.65 13.31 -16.38
C GLY A 137 -4.56 12.19 -15.88
N GLN A 138 -4.05 11.30 -15.02
CA GLN A 138 -4.81 10.25 -14.36
C GLN A 138 -5.24 10.72 -12.96
N ARG A 139 -6.47 10.35 -12.60
CA ARG A 139 -7.03 10.62 -11.28
C ARG A 139 -6.48 9.61 -10.28
N ASP A 140 -5.66 10.09 -9.36
CA ASP A 140 -5.06 9.26 -8.30
C ASP A 140 -5.75 9.50 -6.95
N LEU A 141 -5.77 8.46 -6.12
CA LEU A 141 -6.35 8.51 -4.78
C LEU A 141 -5.38 9.23 -3.85
N VAL A 142 -5.89 10.17 -3.07
CA VAL A 142 -5.05 10.92 -2.12
C VAL A 142 -5.17 10.28 -0.73
N PRO A 143 -4.05 9.89 -0.09
CA PRO A 143 -4.05 9.47 1.30
C PRO A 143 -4.71 10.53 2.20
N GLY A 144 -5.62 10.06 3.06
CA GLY A 144 -6.33 10.92 3.99
C GLY A 144 -5.58 11.15 5.30
N ASP A 145 -6.30 11.59 6.33
CA ASP A 145 -5.79 11.68 7.69
C ASP A 145 -5.50 10.28 8.26
N PHE A 146 -4.46 10.22 9.09
CA PHE A 146 -3.98 9.02 9.78
C PHE A 146 -4.40 8.99 11.25
N GLY A 147 -4.89 10.12 11.79
CA GLY A 147 -5.20 10.28 13.20
C GLY A 147 -6.34 9.37 13.69
N VAL A 148 -6.09 8.68 14.80
CA VAL A 148 -7.13 7.98 15.57
C VAL A 148 -7.02 8.36 17.04
N ASP A 149 -8.16 8.41 17.73
CA ASP A 149 -8.22 8.69 19.16
C ASP A 149 -7.78 7.45 19.97
N VAL A 150 -6.49 7.39 20.30
CA VAL A 150 -5.87 6.30 21.06
C VAL A 150 -6.32 6.29 22.52
N ASP A 151 -6.53 7.46 23.14
CA ASP A 151 -7.01 7.54 24.53
C ASP A 151 -8.35 6.85 24.68
N ALA A 152 -9.23 7.03 23.71
CA ALA A 152 -10.51 6.36 23.72
C ALA A 152 -10.36 4.84 23.46
N PHE A 153 -9.34 4.36 22.74
CA PHE A 153 -9.03 2.92 22.66
C PHE A 153 -8.50 2.35 23.98
N GLU A 154 -7.72 3.11 24.75
CA GLU A 154 -7.29 2.72 26.09
C GLU A 154 -8.49 2.62 27.05
N ALA A 155 -9.41 3.59 26.98
CA ALA A 155 -10.66 3.56 27.75
C ALA A 155 -11.52 2.33 27.43
N ASP A 156 -11.59 1.95 26.16
CA ASP A 156 -12.27 0.75 25.67
C ASP A 156 -11.50 -0.55 25.97
N ARG A 157 -10.33 -0.47 26.64
CA ARG A 157 -9.45 -1.58 27.00
C ARG A 157 -8.95 -2.40 25.80
N TYR A 158 -8.73 -1.73 24.66
CA TYR A 158 -8.12 -2.36 23.51
C TYR A 158 -6.64 -2.70 23.79
N SER A 159 -6.30 -3.98 23.74
CA SER A 159 -4.99 -4.48 24.19
C SER A 159 -3.79 -3.94 23.40
N ASN A 160 -4.00 -3.49 22.16
CA ASN A 160 -2.93 -2.96 21.31
C ASN A 160 -2.87 -1.42 21.28
N ALA A 161 -3.62 -0.69 22.10
CA ALA A 161 -3.69 0.78 22.04
C ALA A 161 -2.30 1.45 22.08
N ARG A 162 -1.43 1.06 23.03
CA ARG A 162 -0.06 1.59 23.10
C ARG A 162 0.81 1.22 21.91
N LYS A 163 0.63 0.01 21.38
CA LYS A 163 1.37 -0.43 20.19
C LYS A 163 0.93 0.39 18.98
N LEU A 164 -0.36 0.70 18.88
CA LEU A 164 -0.95 1.56 17.85
C LEU A 164 -0.36 2.97 17.91
N GLN A 165 -0.26 3.57 19.10
CA GLN A 165 0.40 4.87 19.27
C GLN A 165 1.85 4.85 18.80
N ALA A 166 2.64 3.87 19.24
CA ALA A 166 4.06 3.80 18.92
C ALA A 166 4.34 3.70 17.41
N VAL A 167 3.53 2.94 16.67
CA VAL A 167 3.68 2.86 15.21
C VAL A 167 3.17 4.12 14.50
N TYR A 168 2.18 4.80 15.06
CA TYR A 168 1.68 6.07 14.54
C TYR A 168 2.74 7.16 14.70
N ASP A 169 3.38 7.25 15.87
CA ASP A 169 4.49 8.16 16.13
C ASP A 169 5.64 7.90 15.17
N ARG A 170 5.98 6.62 14.92
CA ARG A 170 7.02 6.27 13.93
C ARG A 170 6.65 6.70 12.51
N LEU A 171 5.39 6.55 12.10
CA LEU A 171 4.95 7.04 10.79
C LEU A 171 5.07 8.56 10.70
N LEU A 172 4.66 9.30 11.73
CA LEU A 172 4.79 10.75 11.77
C LEU A 172 6.25 11.20 11.72
N GLU A 173 7.15 10.50 12.41
CA GLU A 173 8.58 10.75 12.35
C GLU A 173 9.12 10.60 10.92
N CYS A 174 8.79 9.50 10.23
CA CYS A 174 9.20 9.28 8.84
C CYS A 174 8.66 10.36 7.88
N LEU A 175 7.38 10.72 8.00
CA LEU A 175 6.76 11.76 7.18
C LEU A 175 7.33 13.17 7.47
N ALA A 176 7.68 13.44 8.72
CA ALA A 176 8.32 14.70 9.11
C ALA A 176 9.76 14.78 8.57
N ALA A 177 10.52 13.68 8.66
CA ALA A 177 11.87 13.61 8.11
C ALA A 177 11.89 13.80 6.59
N GLY A 178 10.95 13.21 5.85
CA GLY A 178 10.82 13.41 4.40
C GLY A 178 10.60 14.87 4.03
N ARG A 179 9.61 15.52 4.66
CA ARG A 179 9.35 16.96 4.45
C ARG A 179 10.55 17.84 4.80
N TYR A 180 11.23 17.57 5.90
CA TYR A 180 12.40 18.35 6.30
C TYR A 180 13.57 18.18 5.30
N ALA A 181 13.77 16.97 4.76
CA ALA A 181 14.78 16.72 3.75
C ALA A 181 14.48 17.43 2.42
N GLU A 182 13.20 17.47 2.02
CA GLU A 182 12.72 18.26 0.87
C GLU A 182 12.94 19.76 1.09
N ASP A 183 12.57 20.28 2.28
CA ASP A 183 12.75 21.69 2.64
C ASP A 183 14.21 22.15 2.61
N ILE A 184 15.17 21.26 2.92
CA ILE A 184 16.61 21.54 2.75
C ILE A 184 16.99 21.50 1.27
N GLY A 185 16.53 20.49 0.53
CA GLY A 185 16.85 20.29 -0.89
C GLY A 185 16.37 21.42 -1.81
N ASP A 186 15.30 22.12 -1.43
CA ASP A 186 14.74 23.24 -2.18
C ASP A 186 15.50 24.58 -1.98
N GLN A 187 16.50 24.62 -1.09
CA GLN A 187 17.25 25.84 -0.81
C GLN A 187 18.32 26.12 -1.87
N GLU A 188 18.46 27.39 -2.27
CA GLU A 188 19.44 27.81 -3.29
C GLU A 188 20.91 27.64 -2.82
N ARG A 189 21.13 27.62 -1.49
CA ARG A 189 22.44 27.39 -0.89
C ARG A 189 22.31 26.47 0.30
N VAL A 190 22.91 25.30 0.18
CA VAL A 190 22.99 24.28 1.23
C VAL A 190 24.45 24.17 1.68
N THR A 191 24.67 24.13 3.00
CA THR A 191 25.98 23.90 3.61
C THR A 191 26.29 22.41 3.69
N GLU A 192 27.57 22.03 3.84
CA GLU A 192 27.97 20.63 4.04
C GLU A 192 27.27 19.97 5.24
N GLN A 193 26.95 20.75 6.28
CA GLN A 193 26.21 20.27 7.44
C GLN A 193 24.75 19.97 7.08
N GLU A 194 24.07 20.88 6.39
CA GLU A 194 22.68 20.69 5.96
C GLU A 194 22.55 19.55 4.95
N ASP A 195 23.54 19.34 4.08
CA ASP A 195 23.59 18.17 3.19
C ASP A 195 23.66 16.85 3.98
N ALA A 196 24.47 16.81 5.04
CA ALA A 196 24.56 15.63 5.90
C ALA A 196 23.26 15.38 6.68
N GLU A 197 22.65 16.44 7.22
CA GLU A 197 21.35 16.36 7.91
C GLU A 197 20.24 15.89 6.96
N ALA A 198 20.19 16.41 5.73
CA ALA A 198 19.24 15.98 4.71
C ALA A 198 19.42 14.49 4.36
N ALA A 199 20.66 14.01 4.26
CA ALA A 199 20.94 12.59 4.00
C ALA A 199 20.44 11.69 5.14
N GLU A 200 20.61 12.09 6.40
CA GLU A 200 20.08 11.38 7.56
C GLU A 200 18.55 11.36 7.57
N CYS A 201 17.91 12.49 7.25
CA CYS A 201 16.46 12.58 7.16
C CYS A 201 15.89 11.75 6.01
N TRP A 202 16.55 11.73 4.85
CA TRP A 202 16.19 10.83 3.76
C TRP A 202 16.27 9.36 4.18
N ALA A 203 17.32 8.97 4.91
CA ALA A 203 17.47 7.61 5.44
C ALA A 203 16.31 7.21 6.38
N ILE A 204 15.81 8.15 7.19
CA ILE A 204 14.62 7.92 8.04
C ILE A 204 13.35 7.82 7.17
N ALA A 205 13.20 8.70 6.19
CA ALA A 205 12.05 8.77 5.28
C ALA A 205 11.93 7.52 4.39
N GLU A 206 13.03 6.80 4.10
CA GLU A 206 12.94 5.51 3.38
C GLU A 206 12.07 4.49 4.11
N GLY A 207 11.93 4.62 5.44
CA GLY A 207 11.08 3.77 6.26
C GLY A 207 9.59 4.10 6.22
N THR A 208 9.15 5.12 5.47
CA THR A 208 7.74 5.59 5.45
C THR A 208 6.77 4.47 5.06
N ALA A 209 7.07 3.74 3.98
CA ALA A 209 6.20 2.67 3.48
C ALA A 209 5.99 1.55 4.53
N ASP A 210 7.07 1.11 5.17
CA ASP A 210 7.02 0.06 6.20
C ASP A 210 6.31 0.54 7.48
N ALA A 211 6.55 1.79 7.89
CA ALA A 211 5.86 2.39 9.03
C ALA A 211 4.34 2.51 8.76
N ALA A 212 3.96 2.99 7.58
CA ALA A 212 2.56 3.11 7.17
C ALA A 212 1.88 1.73 7.09
N TYR A 213 2.53 0.74 6.48
CA TYR A 213 2.01 -0.61 6.40
C TYR A 213 1.85 -1.26 7.78
N ALA A 214 2.82 -1.07 8.68
CA ALA A 214 2.74 -1.56 10.07
C ALA A 214 1.58 -0.91 10.83
N TYR A 215 1.36 0.39 10.64
CA TYR A 215 0.24 1.12 11.23
C TYR A 215 -1.11 0.64 10.69
N GLY A 216 -1.26 0.53 9.36
CA GLY A 216 -2.46 -0.03 8.72
C GLY A 216 -2.82 -1.42 9.26
N ASN A 217 -1.83 -2.29 9.50
CA ASN A 217 -2.07 -3.61 10.07
C ASN A 217 -2.64 -3.61 11.50
N LEU A 218 -2.24 -2.64 12.32
CA LEU A 218 -2.80 -2.48 13.65
C LEU A 218 -4.18 -1.81 13.60
N LEU A 219 -4.38 -0.85 12.68
CA LEU A 219 -5.69 -0.26 12.44
C LEU A 219 -6.71 -1.27 11.93
N ARG A 220 -6.32 -2.20 11.04
CA ARG A 220 -7.17 -3.31 10.61
C ARG A 220 -7.61 -4.19 11.78
N GLN A 221 -6.71 -4.45 12.75
CA GLN A 221 -7.06 -5.18 13.97
C GLN A 221 -7.99 -4.36 14.87
N ALA A 222 -7.75 -3.05 14.98
CA ALA A 222 -8.60 -2.12 15.73
C ALA A 222 -10.00 -2.02 15.10
N LEU A 223 -10.10 -2.03 13.77
CA LEU A 223 -11.36 -2.11 13.03
C LEU A 223 -12.14 -3.37 13.42
N GLY A 224 -11.46 -4.52 13.46
CA GLY A 224 -12.06 -5.78 13.92
C GLY A 224 -12.61 -5.69 15.35
N PHE A 225 -11.94 -4.95 16.24
CA PHE A 225 -12.38 -4.69 17.61
C PHE A 225 -13.62 -3.79 17.66
N VAL A 226 -13.62 -2.64 16.98
CA VAL A 226 -14.78 -1.73 16.98
C VAL A 226 -16.02 -2.34 16.31
N LEU A 227 -15.82 -3.27 15.36
CA LEU A 227 -16.89 -4.01 14.71
C LEU A 227 -17.50 -5.15 15.56
N LEU A 228 -16.97 -5.43 16.76
CA LEU A 228 -17.54 -6.47 17.64
C LEU A 228 -18.99 -6.17 18.00
N GLY A 229 -19.33 -4.92 18.31
CA GLY A 229 -20.70 -4.49 18.63
C GLY A 229 -21.66 -4.69 17.44
N PRO A 230 -21.40 -4.07 16.27
CA PRO A 230 -22.21 -4.28 15.06
C PRO A 230 -22.40 -5.75 14.68
N ARG A 231 -21.34 -6.56 14.77
CA ARG A 231 -21.40 -8.01 14.48
C ARG A 231 -22.28 -8.76 15.47
N GLN A 232 -22.22 -8.43 16.76
CA GLN A 232 -23.08 -9.07 17.76
C GLN A 232 -24.56 -8.69 17.55
N GLU A 233 -24.83 -7.43 17.25
CA GLU A 233 -26.19 -6.95 16.99
C GLU A 233 -26.79 -7.64 15.76
N HIS A 234 -26.04 -7.73 14.66
CA HIS A 234 -26.48 -8.45 13.46
C HIS A 234 -26.79 -9.93 13.74
N ARG A 235 -25.96 -10.62 14.54
CA ARG A 235 -26.23 -12.02 14.92
C ARG A 235 -27.54 -12.17 15.71
N LYS A 236 -27.84 -11.23 16.61
CA LYS A 236 -29.12 -11.24 17.36
C LYS A 236 -30.31 -11.05 16.42
N GLN A 237 -30.20 -10.14 15.45
CA GLN A 237 -31.25 -9.90 14.46
C GLN A 237 -31.51 -11.13 13.60
N LEU A 238 -30.46 -11.82 13.14
CA LEU A 238 -30.60 -13.07 12.39
C LEU A 238 -31.24 -14.19 13.22
N ALA A 239 -30.86 -14.32 14.49
CA ALA A 239 -31.47 -15.30 15.40
C ALA A 239 -32.96 -15.03 15.62
N ALA A 240 -33.33 -13.77 15.89
CA ALA A 240 -34.73 -13.36 16.05
C ALA A 240 -35.55 -13.58 14.77
N ALA A 241 -34.97 -13.30 13.59
CA ALA A 241 -35.63 -13.57 12.31
C ALA A 241 -35.84 -15.08 12.05
N ALA A 242 -34.88 -15.92 12.44
CA ALA A 242 -35.00 -17.37 12.33
C ALA A 242 -36.08 -17.93 13.27
N GLU A 243 -36.16 -17.44 14.51
CA GLU A 243 -37.21 -17.80 15.47
C GLU A 243 -38.60 -17.35 15.00
N ALA A 244 -38.73 -16.16 14.41
CA ALA A 244 -39.98 -15.70 13.83
C ALA A 244 -40.40 -16.54 12.61
N ALA A 245 -39.45 -16.96 11.77
CA ALA A 245 -39.72 -17.81 10.61
C ALA A 245 -40.15 -19.23 11.02
N THR A 246 -39.55 -19.82 12.06
CA THR A 246 -39.97 -21.13 12.58
C THR A 246 -41.34 -21.07 13.27
N ALA A 247 -41.64 -19.99 13.98
CA ALA A 247 -42.97 -19.76 14.56
C ALA A 247 -44.06 -19.59 13.47
N ALA A 248 -43.77 -18.87 12.39
CA ALA A 248 -44.68 -18.70 11.26
C ALA A 248 -44.90 -19.99 10.45
N GLY A 249 -43.85 -20.81 10.28
CA GLY A 249 -43.92 -22.11 9.59
C GLY A 249 -44.59 -23.23 10.40
N SER A 250 -44.77 -23.04 11.71
CA SER A 250 -45.41 -24.02 12.62
C SER A 250 -46.91 -23.73 12.85
N ALA A 251 -47.47 -22.67 12.25
CA ALA A 251 -48.90 -22.42 12.30
C ALA A 251 -49.63 -23.47 11.44
N PRO A 252 -50.46 -24.36 12.03
CA PRO A 252 -51.17 -25.36 11.25
C PRO A 252 -52.17 -24.66 10.33
N SER A 253 -52.16 -25.01 9.04
CA SER A 253 -53.24 -24.73 8.10
C SER A 253 -54.53 -25.40 8.58
N SER A 254 -55.19 -24.81 9.57
CA SER A 254 -56.56 -25.13 9.97
C SER A 254 -57.53 -24.47 8.99
N GLU A 255 -57.51 -24.93 7.73
CA GLU A 255 -58.50 -24.49 6.75
C GLU A 255 -58.76 -25.58 5.70
N VAL A 256 -59.28 -26.73 6.14
CA VAL A 256 -60.23 -27.53 5.35
C VAL A 256 -61.23 -28.15 6.30
N ALA A 257 -62.28 -27.40 6.63
CA ALA A 257 -63.54 -27.96 7.08
C ALA A 257 -64.66 -27.17 6.42
N GLN A 258 -65.10 -27.63 5.25
CA GLN A 258 -66.51 -27.77 4.86
C GLN A 258 -66.61 -28.59 3.57
#